data_AF-A0A520QT84-F1
#
_entry.id   AF-A0A520QT84-F1
#
_cell.length_a   1.000
_cell.length_b   1.000
_cell.length_c   1.000
_cell.angle_alpha   90.00
_cell.angle_beta   90.00
_cell.angle_gamma   90.00
#
_symmetry.space_group_name_H-M   'P 1'
#
loop_
_entity.id
_entity.type
_entity.pdbx_description
1 polymer ?
#
loop_
_entity_poly.entity_id
_entity_poly.type
_entity_poly.pdbx_seq_one_letter_code
_entity_poly.pdbx_strand_id
1 'polypeptide(L)'
;MSSKLNNTKEMATSLAWFSIWPIARTAMLLVFRRKLFWLLFAVAMLSFIFTFGAIYLLATLKQELPQMARFITSMLKDLDGSGTTYLNFMKLQGTVMMILLAFAGSVLAGNDHSRGGFMFYMSRRISLVYYALGKLLAIGLLVLLITTIPALVLFFEYGLLGDMAEYFRENFQIVFGIIGYGLLLSLSIGLLLLALVSWMPRPVPLVILWGGLFVFLPILSSVLAETLRDSEVNLEESSWRLLDLWNNLYIVGSKFFGVELPLFYGAIIVIFTVCLFSITAIFFRLRYLQHQS
;
A
#
# COMPACT_ATOMS: atom_id res chain seq x y z
N MET A 1 -46.52 9.11 4.40
CA MET A 1 -45.71 9.86 3.40
C MET A 1 -44.22 9.89 3.74
N SER A 2 -43.84 10.04 5.02
CA SER A 2 -42.42 10.02 5.48
C SER A 2 -41.65 8.72 5.19
N SER A 3 -42.27 7.55 5.37
CA SER A 3 -41.62 6.24 5.14
C SER A 3 -41.21 5.98 3.67
N LYS A 4 -42.00 6.40 2.68
CA LYS A 4 -41.64 6.26 1.25
C LYS A 4 -40.49 7.19 0.83
N LEU A 5 -40.33 8.33 1.50
CA LEU A 5 -39.23 9.28 1.28
C LEU A 5 -37.90 8.79 1.87
N ASN A 6 -37.93 8.04 2.98
CA ASN A 6 -36.72 7.40 3.51
C ASN A 6 -36.28 6.22 2.63
N ASN A 7 -37.21 5.38 2.20
CA ASN A 7 -36.89 4.20 1.38
C ASN A 7 -36.31 4.59 0.01
N THR A 8 -36.78 5.71 -0.60
CA THR A 8 -36.22 6.24 -1.85
C THR A 8 -34.85 6.89 -1.67
N LYS A 9 -34.58 7.52 -0.52
CA LYS A 9 -33.23 8.02 -0.17
C LYS A 9 -32.25 6.87 0.09
N GLU A 10 -32.66 5.85 0.84
CA GLU A 10 -31.83 4.67 1.10
C GLU A 10 -31.51 3.90 -0.20
N MET A 11 -32.50 3.73 -1.09
CA MET A 11 -32.29 3.12 -2.41
C MET A 11 -31.40 3.97 -3.32
N ALA A 12 -31.53 5.31 -3.27
CA ALA A 12 -30.64 6.21 -4.00
C ALA A 12 -29.20 6.17 -3.45
N THR A 13 -29.02 6.03 -2.14
CA THR A 13 -27.69 5.84 -1.54
C THR A 13 -27.10 4.48 -1.90
N SER A 14 -27.87 3.40 -1.90
CA SER A 14 -27.36 2.07 -2.26
C SER A 14 -26.93 1.99 -3.72
N LEU A 15 -27.69 2.58 -4.65
CA LEU A 15 -27.26 2.74 -6.05
C LEU A 15 -26.04 3.66 -6.22
N ALA A 16 -25.87 4.67 -5.35
CA ALA A 16 -24.69 5.52 -5.35
C ALA A 16 -23.42 4.77 -4.91
N TRP A 17 -23.52 3.85 -3.94
CA TRP A 17 -22.41 2.96 -3.55
C TRP A 17 -21.99 2.03 -4.69
N PHE A 18 -22.94 1.49 -5.46
CA PHE A 18 -22.63 0.70 -6.66
C PHE A 18 -21.94 1.51 -7.77
N SER A 19 -22.06 2.84 -7.77
CA SER A 19 -21.41 3.71 -8.77
C SER A 19 -19.90 3.88 -8.53
N ILE A 20 -19.39 3.54 -7.35
CA ILE A 20 -17.96 3.60 -6.99
C ILE A 20 -17.15 2.57 -7.81
N TRP A 21 -17.71 1.38 -7.99
CA TRP A 21 -17.01 0.26 -8.65
C TRP A 21 -16.72 0.50 -10.14
N PRO A 22 -17.66 0.97 -10.98
CA PRO A 22 -17.37 1.35 -12.36
C PRO A 22 -16.29 2.42 -12.48
N ILE A 23 -16.31 3.43 -11.59
CA ILE A 23 -15.28 4.48 -11.57
C ILE A 23 -13.92 3.86 -11.27
N ALA A 24 -13.84 3.01 -10.23
CA ALA A 24 -12.61 2.31 -9.89
C ALA A 24 -12.10 1.44 -11.04
N ARG A 25 -12.99 0.71 -11.72
CA ARG A 25 -12.67 -0.10 -12.89
C ARG A 25 -12.10 0.73 -14.03
N THR A 26 -12.70 1.89 -14.34
CA THR A 26 -12.16 2.76 -15.40
C THR A 26 -10.80 3.33 -15.05
N ALA A 27 -10.57 3.71 -13.79
CA ALA A 27 -9.27 4.16 -13.30
C ALA A 27 -8.19 3.06 -13.40
N MET A 28 -8.52 1.83 -12.97
CA MET A 28 -7.61 0.67 -13.12
C MET A 28 -7.30 0.37 -14.58
N LEU A 29 -8.30 0.38 -15.47
CA LEU A 29 -8.09 0.13 -16.90
C LEU A 29 -7.16 1.17 -17.55
N LEU A 30 -7.18 2.43 -17.11
CA LEU A 30 -6.26 3.45 -17.60
C LEU A 30 -4.80 3.13 -17.25
N VAL A 31 -4.57 2.59 -16.05
CA VAL A 31 -3.24 2.15 -15.60
C VAL A 31 -2.81 0.89 -16.35
N PHE A 32 -3.68 -0.13 -16.46
CA PHE A 32 -3.39 -1.40 -17.11
C PHE A 32 -3.14 -1.31 -18.62
N ARG A 33 -3.64 -0.26 -19.29
CA ARG A 33 -3.39 -0.01 -20.72
C ARG A 33 -1.95 0.42 -21.01
N ARG A 34 -1.15 0.76 -19.99
CA ARG A 34 0.23 1.23 -20.19
C ARG A 34 1.20 0.05 -20.18
N LYS A 35 2.06 -0.05 -21.21
CA LYS A 35 3.11 -1.09 -21.27
C LYS A 35 4.07 -1.03 -20.07
N LEU A 36 4.36 0.18 -19.59
CA LEU A 36 5.23 0.39 -18.42
C LEU A 36 4.64 -0.23 -17.14
N PHE A 37 3.32 -0.25 -16.98
CA PHE A 37 2.68 -0.92 -15.85
C PHE A 37 3.02 -2.42 -15.85
N TRP A 38 2.88 -3.09 -17.00
CA TRP A 38 3.19 -4.51 -17.14
C TRP A 38 4.67 -4.82 -16.93
N LEU A 39 5.57 -3.92 -17.36
CA LEU A 39 7.01 -4.05 -17.09
C LEU A 39 7.30 -3.98 -15.59
N LEU A 40 6.81 -2.96 -14.89
CA LEU A 40 7.02 -2.82 -13.44
C LEU A 40 6.34 -3.93 -12.65
N PHE A 41 5.16 -4.36 -13.09
CA PHE A 41 4.46 -5.51 -12.51
C PHE A 41 5.27 -6.81 -12.69
N ALA A 42 5.87 -7.04 -13.87
CA ALA A 42 6.73 -8.19 -14.10
C ALA A 42 7.97 -8.16 -13.19
N VAL A 43 8.57 -6.98 -12.95
CA VAL A 43 9.66 -6.82 -11.98
C VAL A 43 9.21 -7.14 -10.55
N ALA A 44 8.01 -6.70 -10.15
CA ALA A 44 7.45 -7.07 -8.85
C ALA A 44 7.21 -8.59 -8.72
N MET A 45 6.70 -9.21 -9.79
CA MET A 45 6.49 -10.67 -9.84
C MET A 45 7.80 -11.46 -9.89
N LEU A 46 8.89 -10.90 -10.43
CA LEU A 46 10.22 -11.53 -10.39
C LEU A 46 10.68 -11.75 -8.95
N SER A 47 10.50 -10.74 -8.09
CA SER A 47 10.81 -10.86 -6.66
C SER A 47 9.95 -11.93 -5.97
N PHE A 48 8.69 -12.05 -6.37
CA PHE A 48 7.81 -13.12 -5.91
C PHE A 48 8.31 -14.50 -6.35
N ILE A 49 8.63 -14.70 -7.64
CA ILE A 49 9.14 -15.97 -8.18
C ILE A 49 10.45 -16.37 -7.48
N PHE A 50 11.32 -15.42 -7.21
CA PHE A 50 12.57 -15.69 -6.48
C PHE A 50 12.29 -16.20 -5.05
N THR A 51 11.36 -15.56 -4.34
CA THR A 51 11.01 -15.94 -2.97
C THR A 51 10.28 -17.29 -2.93
N PHE A 52 9.36 -17.51 -3.87
CA PHE A 52 8.68 -18.79 -4.13
C PHE A 52 9.70 -19.91 -4.34
N GLY A 53 10.63 -19.72 -5.29
CA GLY A 53 11.67 -20.70 -5.58
C GLY A 53 12.61 -20.96 -4.40
N ALA A 54 12.93 -19.93 -3.61
CA ALA A 54 13.75 -20.06 -2.42
C ALA A 54 13.05 -20.88 -1.30
N ILE A 55 11.75 -20.68 -1.09
CA ILE A 55 10.94 -21.46 -0.16
C ILE A 55 10.88 -22.93 -0.61
N TYR A 56 10.56 -23.17 -1.88
CA TYR A 56 10.50 -24.52 -2.43
C TYR A 56 11.84 -25.27 -2.28
N LEU A 57 12.94 -24.63 -2.68
CA LEU A 57 14.28 -25.21 -2.58
C LEU A 57 14.64 -25.51 -1.11
N LEU A 58 14.30 -24.61 -0.18
CA LEU A 58 14.53 -24.80 1.24
C LEU A 58 13.70 -25.95 1.82
N ALA A 59 12.45 -26.13 1.37
CA ALA A 59 11.61 -27.25 1.74
C ALA A 59 12.19 -28.59 1.25
N THR A 60 12.62 -28.67 -0.01
CA THR A 60 13.26 -29.87 -0.57
C THR A 60 14.57 -30.21 0.14
N LEU A 61 15.43 -29.21 0.39
CA LEU A 61 16.71 -29.43 1.08
C LEU A 61 16.54 -29.83 2.55
N LYS A 62 15.48 -29.37 3.23
CA LYS A 62 15.15 -29.83 4.59
C LYS A 62 14.87 -31.34 4.62
N GLN A 63 14.28 -31.89 3.56
CA GLN A 63 13.97 -33.31 3.46
C GLN A 63 15.21 -34.16 3.09
N GLU A 64 16.05 -33.69 2.16
CA GLU A 64 17.18 -34.49 1.66
C GLU A 64 18.48 -34.31 2.48
N LEU A 65 18.81 -33.08 2.91
CA LEU A 65 20.10 -32.74 3.52
C LEU A 65 19.93 -31.69 4.65
N PRO A 66 19.57 -32.11 5.88
CA PRO A 66 19.27 -31.20 6.99
C PRO A 66 20.47 -30.36 7.48
N GLN A 67 21.70 -30.69 7.07
CA GLN A 67 22.89 -29.88 7.35
C GLN A 67 23.04 -28.69 6.37
N MET A 68 22.76 -28.89 5.08
CA MET A 68 22.73 -27.83 4.06
C MET A 68 21.56 -26.87 4.30
N ALA A 69 20.40 -27.39 4.71
CA ALA A 69 19.25 -26.57 5.04
C ALA A 69 19.58 -25.54 6.14
N ARG A 70 20.27 -25.95 7.21
CA ARG A 70 20.69 -25.03 8.30
C ARG A 70 21.65 -23.95 7.84
N PHE A 71 22.56 -24.25 6.92
CA PHE A 71 23.45 -23.26 6.33
C PHE A 71 22.66 -22.22 5.52
N ILE A 72 21.70 -22.66 4.70
CA ILE A 72 20.85 -21.75 3.92
C ILE A 72 19.91 -20.95 4.81
N THR A 73 19.31 -21.55 5.85
CA THR A 73 18.50 -20.80 6.83
C THR A 73 19.33 -19.79 7.62
N SER A 74 20.63 -20.03 7.83
CA SER A 74 21.52 -19.04 8.45
C SER A 74 21.84 -17.85 7.53
N MET A 75 21.94 -18.09 6.22
CA MET A 75 22.15 -17.06 5.20
C MET A 75 20.85 -16.33 4.81
N LEU A 76 19.72 -17.04 4.84
CA LEU A 76 18.37 -16.59 4.57
C LEU A 76 17.55 -16.66 5.86
N LYS A 77 18.04 -15.98 6.91
CA LYS A 77 17.38 -15.89 8.23
C LYS A 77 15.94 -15.36 8.12
N ASP A 78 15.64 -14.68 7.03
CA ASP A 78 14.33 -14.16 6.66
C ASP A 78 13.38 -15.19 6.05
N LEU A 79 13.71 -16.47 5.86
CA LEU A 79 12.87 -17.47 5.16
C LEU A 79 12.26 -18.58 6.04
N ASP A 80 12.22 -18.41 7.36
CA ASP A 80 11.75 -19.46 8.29
C ASP A 80 10.21 -19.69 8.29
N GLY A 81 9.47 -19.06 7.37
CA GLY A 81 8.01 -19.11 7.33
C GLY A 81 7.33 -18.35 8.47
N SER A 82 8.09 -17.55 9.20
CA SER A 82 7.63 -16.69 10.29
C SER A 82 6.95 -15.43 9.74
N GLY A 83 6.18 -14.74 10.58
CA GLY A 83 5.56 -13.45 10.25
C GLY A 83 6.57 -12.39 9.75
N THR A 84 7.83 -12.48 10.18
CA THR A 84 8.94 -11.60 9.72
C THR A 84 9.28 -11.81 8.25
N THR A 85 9.21 -13.05 7.73
CA THR A 85 9.43 -13.39 6.32
C THR A 85 8.46 -12.63 5.43
N TYR A 86 7.16 -12.73 5.74
CA TYR A 86 6.11 -12.08 4.97
C TYR A 86 6.19 -10.56 5.08
N LEU A 87 6.51 -10.04 6.26
CA LEU A 87 6.71 -8.61 6.48
C LEU A 87 7.87 -8.07 5.63
N ASN A 88 9.01 -8.76 5.60
CA ASN A 88 10.18 -8.36 4.81
C ASN A 88 9.94 -8.49 3.30
N PHE A 89 9.24 -9.55 2.87
CA PHE A 89 8.79 -9.70 1.49
C PHE A 89 7.89 -8.54 1.06
N MET A 90 6.89 -8.18 1.87
CA MET A 90 5.99 -7.05 1.58
C MET A 90 6.74 -5.71 1.58
N LYS A 91 7.78 -5.54 2.41
CA LYS A 91 8.66 -4.36 2.37
C LYS A 91 9.41 -4.25 1.04
N LEU A 92 10.04 -5.33 0.59
CA LEU A 92 10.75 -5.38 -0.69
C LEU A 92 9.82 -5.11 -1.88
N GLN A 93 8.66 -5.78 -1.89
CA GLN A 93 7.66 -5.60 -2.93
C GLN A 93 7.06 -4.19 -2.92
N GLY A 94 6.97 -3.60 -1.74
CA GLY A 94 6.55 -2.22 -1.53
C GLY A 94 7.42 -1.19 -2.24
N THR A 95 8.74 -1.39 -2.36
CA THR A 95 9.62 -0.49 -3.12
C THR A 95 9.22 -0.42 -4.60
N VAL A 96 8.88 -1.56 -5.22
CA VAL A 96 8.41 -1.59 -6.62
C VAL A 96 7.02 -0.96 -6.72
N MET A 97 6.14 -1.22 -5.74
CA MET A 97 4.82 -0.60 -5.65
C MET A 97 4.91 0.93 -5.60
N MET A 98 5.89 1.49 -4.89
CA MET A 98 6.08 2.95 -4.80
C MET A 98 6.35 3.61 -6.16
N ILE A 99 7.18 3.00 -6.99
CA ILE A 99 7.47 3.47 -8.35
C ILE A 99 6.21 3.36 -9.22
N LEU A 100 5.50 2.24 -9.12
CA LEU A 100 4.28 2.01 -9.88
C LEU A 100 3.18 3.00 -9.50
N LEU A 101 3.05 3.35 -8.21
CA LEU A 101 2.09 4.34 -7.73
C LEU A 101 2.44 5.77 -8.18
N ALA A 102 3.72 6.13 -8.24
CA ALA A 102 4.15 7.40 -8.84
C ALA A 102 3.66 7.51 -10.29
N PHE A 103 3.82 6.42 -11.05
CA PHE A 103 3.36 6.35 -12.42
C PHE A 103 1.83 6.37 -12.52
N ALA A 104 1.13 5.56 -11.71
CA ALA A 104 -0.33 5.52 -11.66
C ALA A 104 -0.90 6.90 -11.34
N GLY A 105 -0.34 7.60 -10.34
CA GLY A 105 -0.70 8.97 -9.99
C GLY A 105 -0.52 9.95 -11.14
N SER A 106 0.60 9.86 -11.88
CA SER A 106 0.83 10.74 -13.03
C SER A 106 -0.17 10.50 -14.18
N VAL A 107 -0.55 9.24 -14.43
CA VAL A 107 -1.58 8.88 -15.42
C VAL A 107 -2.96 9.36 -14.97
N LEU A 108 -3.29 9.21 -13.68
CA LEU A 108 -4.55 9.68 -13.10
C LEU A 108 -4.65 11.22 -13.15
N ALA A 109 -3.59 11.94 -12.77
CA ALA A 109 -3.54 13.40 -12.81
C ALA A 109 -3.67 13.94 -14.25
N GLY A 110 -2.93 13.34 -15.19
CA GLY A 110 -2.97 13.76 -16.60
C GLY A 110 -4.32 13.53 -17.26
N ASN A 111 -5.03 12.46 -16.92
CA ASN A 111 -6.32 12.13 -17.53
C ASN A 111 -7.48 13.01 -17.03
N ASP A 112 -7.43 13.46 -15.78
CA ASP A 112 -8.46 14.36 -15.22
C ASP A 112 -8.42 15.74 -15.87
N HIS A 113 -7.21 16.27 -16.08
CA HIS A 113 -7.02 17.62 -16.58
C HIS A 113 -7.14 17.71 -18.10
N SER A 114 -6.60 16.74 -18.86
CA SER A 114 -6.60 16.77 -20.32
C SER A 114 -7.96 16.50 -20.98
N ARG A 115 -8.88 15.80 -20.29
CA ARG A 115 -10.17 15.36 -20.86
C ARG A 115 -11.38 16.07 -20.28
N GLY A 116 -11.20 17.04 -19.37
CA GLY A 116 -12.33 17.73 -18.73
C GLY A 116 -13.30 16.77 -18.03
N GLY A 117 -12.84 15.59 -17.60
CA GLY A 117 -13.70 14.55 -17.00
C GLY A 117 -14.46 15.06 -15.79
N PHE A 118 -13.87 16.03 -15.07
CA PHE A 118 -14.50 16.75 -13.98
C PHE A 118 -15.79 17.48 -14.38
N MET A 119 -15.82 18.15 -15.54
CA MET A 119 -17.02 18.84 -16.06
C MET A 119 -18.13 17.85 -16.44
N PHE A 120 -17.77 16.66 -16.93
CA PHE A 120 -18.72 15.60 -17.26
C PHE A 120 -19.30 14.92 -16.00
N TYR A 121 -18.52 14.76 -14.94
CA TYR A 121 -19.03 14.23 -13.67
C TYR A 121 -19.81 15.28 -12.86
N MET A 122 -19.55 16.58 -13.03
CA MET A 122 -20.38 17.66 -12.46
C MET A 122 -21.73 17.84 -13.18
N SER A 123 -21.81 17.56 -14.48
CA SER A 123 -23.09 17.67 -15.22
C SER A 123 -24.08 16.57 -14.83
N ARG A 124 -23.60 15.48 -14.24
CA ARG A 124 -24.42 14.43 -13.60
C ARG A 124 -24.39 14.68 -12.08
N ARG A 125 -25.51 14.55 -11.37
CA ARG A 125 -25.56 14.75 -9.89
C ARG A 125 -24.84 13.65 -9.10
N ILE A 126 -23.61 13.29 -9.47
CA ILE A 126 -22.77 12.35 -8.73
C ILE A 126 -21.98 13.17 -7.71
N SER A 127 -22.04 12.79 -6.44
CA SER A 127 -21.27 13.49 -5.41
C SER A 127 -19.77 13.31 -5.67
N LEU A 128 -19.01 14.40 -5.52
CA LEU A 128 -17.55 14.41 -5.67
C LEU A 128 -16.84 13.43 -4.71
N VAL A 129 -17.51 13.09 -3.61
CA VAL A 129 -17.04 12.12 -2.62
C VAL A 129 -17.03 10.71 -3.20
N TYR A 130 -18.06 10.29 -3.94
CA TYR A 130 -18.09 8.96 -4.56
C TYR A 130 -17.03 8.80 -5.65
N TYR A 131 -16.72 9.89 -6.35
CA TYR A 131 -15.63 9.92 -7.32
C TYR A 131 -14.26 9.74 -6.64
N ALA A 132 -13.99 10.50 -5.58
CA ALA A 132 -12.76 10.38 -4.80
C ALA A 132 -12.61 8.98 -4.19
N LEU A 133 -13.70 8.42 -3.63
CA LEU A 133 -13.73 7.06 -3.10
C LEU A 133 -13.47 5.99 -4.17
N GLY A 134 -14.02 6.15 -5.39
CA GLY A 134 -13.76 5.23 -6.50
C GLY A 134 -12.30 5.23 -6.93
N LYS A 135 -11.65 6.40 -6.93
CA LYS A 135 -10.21 6.50 -7.20
C LYS A 135 -9.36 5.93 -6.09
N LEU A 136 -9.71 6.21 -4.83
CA LEU A 136 -9.05 5.63 -3.68
C LEU A 136 -9.12 4.10 -3.73
N LEU A 137 -10.31 3.55 -4.04
CA LEU A 137 -10.52 2.11 -4.18
C LEU A 137 -9.71 1.53 -5.33
N ALA A 138 -9.60 2.21 -6.48
CA ALA A 138 -8.75 1.76 -7.58
C ALA A 138 -7.26 1.70 -7.18
N ILE A 139 -6.75 2.76 -6.53
CA ILE A 139 -5.36 2.80 -6.05
C ILE A 139 -5.15 1.70 -5.00
N GLY A 140 -6.08 1.56 -4.06
CA GLY A 140 -6.02 0.55 -3.03
C GLY A 140 -6.04 -0.87 -3.57
N LEU A 141 -6.87 -1.16 -4.57
CA LEU A 141 -6.88 -2.46 -5.24
C LEU A 141 -5.56 -2.74 -5.98
N LEU A 142 -4.92 -1.74 -6.58
CA LEU A 142 -3.59 -1.91 -7.16
C LEU A 142 -2.55 -2.25 -6.10
N VAL A 143 -2.59 -1.59 -4.94
CA VAL A 143 -1.71 -1.90 -3.80
C VAL A 143 -1.91 -3.34 -3.33
N LEU A 144 -3.16 -3.75 -3.12
CA LEU A 144 -3.50 -5.11 -2.68
C LEU A 144 -3.09 -6.16 -3.72
N LEU A 145 -3.30 -5.88 -5.01
CA LEU A 145 -2.90 -6.76 -6.11
C LEU A 145 -1.39 -6.98 -6.18
N ILE A 146 -0.60 -5.92 -5.90
CA ILE A 146 0.85 -6.00 -6.00
C ILE A 146 1.47 -6.57 -4.73
N THR A 147 0.95 -6.29 -3.54
CA THR A 147 1.62 -6.66 -2.27
C THR A 147 0.91 -7.79 -1.54
N THR A 148 -0.39 -7.68 -1.34
CA THR A 148 -1.17 -8.60 -0.51
C THR A 148 -1.45 -9.91 -1.22
N ILE A 149 -1.84 -9.89 -2.49
CA ILE A 149 -2.13 -11.12 -3.25
C ILE A 149 -0.89 -12.02 -3.35
N PRO A 150 0.28 -11.52 -3.77
CA PRO A 150 1.48 -12.36 -3.84
C PRO A 150 1.91 -12.90 -2.46
N ALA A 151 1.81 -12.07 -1.41
CA ALA A 151 2.10 -12.51 -0.05
C ALA A 151 1.16 -13.63 0.42
N LEU A 152 -0.15 -13.54 0.10
CA LEU A 152 -1.11 -14.60 0.39
C LEU A 152 -0.79 -15.88 -0.38
N VAL A 153 -0.40 -15.79 -1.65
CA VAL A 153 0.00 -16.96 -2.44
C VAL A 153 1.23 -17.65 -1.82
N LEU A 154 2.24 -16.89 -1.37
CA LEU A 154 3.40 -17.46 -0.66
C LEU A 154 2.99 -18.13 0.67
N PHE A 155 1.99 -17.58 1.36
CA PHE A 155 1.46 -18.20 2.59
C PHE A 155 0.80 -19.56 2.30
N PHE A 156 -0.02 -19.63 1.25
CA PHE A 156 -0.62 -20.89 0.84
C PHE A 156 0.43 -21.91 0.37
N GLU A 157 1.44 -21.49 -0.38
CA GLU A 157 2.53 -22.36 -0.81
C GLU A 157 3.29 -22.97 0.38
N TYR A 158 3.69 -22.14 1.35
CA TYR A 158 4.41 -22.62 2.52
C TYR A 158 3.57 -23.61 3.34
N GLY A 159 2.26 -23.34 3.48
CA GLY A 159 1.33 -24.26 4.13
C GLY A 159 1.10 -25.58 3.38
N LEU A 160 1.15 -25.57 2.04
CA LEU A 160 1.03 -26.77 1.20
C LEU A 160 2.28 -27.67 1.23
N LEU A 161 3.46 -27.08 1.42
CA LEU A 161 4.74 -27.79 1.48
C LEU A 161 5.03 -28.39 2.88
N GLY A 162 4.29 -27.98 3.90
CA GLY A 162 4.35 -28.52 5.26
C GLY A 162 3.09 -29.28 5.69
N ASP A 163 2.91 -29.48 7.00
CA ASP A 163 1.68 -30.05 7.55
C ASP A 163 0.56 -29.00 7.57
N MET A 164 -0.30 -29.04 6.54
CA MET A 164 -1.38 -28.06 6.33
C MET A 164 -2.25 -27.80 7.56
N ALA A 165 -2.62 -28.83 8.32
CA ALA A 165 -3.59 -28.71 9.41
C ALA A 165 -3.01 -28.01 10.66
N GLU A 166 -1.74 -28.24 10.96
CA GLU A 166 -1.05 -27.67 12.12
C GLU A 166 -0.58 -26.24 11.80
N TYR A 167 0.01 -26.04 10.62
CA TYR A 167 0.47 -24.72 10.17
C TYR A 167 -0.67 -23.69 10.07
N PHE A 168 -1.83 -24.06 9.51
CA PHE A 168 -2.97 -23.13 9.41
C PHE A 168 -3.59 -22.80 10.77
N ARG A 169 -3.61 -23.74 11.71
CA ARG A 169 -4.17 -23.52 13.06
C ARG A 169 -3.27 -22.61 13.88
N GLU A 170 -1.96 -22.76 13.77
CA GLU A 170 -0.98 -21.95 14.52
C GLU A 170 -0.72 -20.59 13.87
N ASN A 171 -0.76 -20.49 12.54
CA ASN A 171 -0.35 -19.29 11.80
C ASN A 171 -1.51 -18.48 11.20
N PHE A 172 -2.76 -18.71 11.64
CA PHE A 172 -3.92 -17.93 11.17
C PHE A 172 -3.75 -16.42 11.42
N GLN A 173 -3.00 -16.04 12.46
CA GLN A 173 -2.64 -14.65 12.74
C GLN A 173 -1.81 -14.01 11.62
N ILE A 174 -0.99 -14.78 10.89
CA ILE A 174 -0.17 -14.26 9.78
C ILE A 174 -1.06 -13.81 8.62
N VAL A 175 -2.15 -14.53 8.33
CA VAL A 175 -3.11 -14.12 7.28
C VAL A 175 -3.73 -12.76 7.61
N PHE A 176 -4.14 -12.57 8.86
CA PHE A 176 -4.61 -11.26 9.33
C PHE A 176 -3.49 -10.21 9.30
N GLY A 177 -2.25 -10.62 9.57
CA GLY A 177 -1.04 -9.81 9.40
C GLY A 177 -0.91 -9.24 7.98
N ILE A 178 -0.94 -10.13 6.99
CA ILE A 178 -0.82 -9.80 5.56
C ILE A 178 -1.96 -8.90 5.09
N ILE A 179 -3.20 -9.25 5.45
CA ILE A 179 -4.38 -8.45 5.07
C ILE A 179 -4.37 -7.10 5.78
N GLY A 180 -4.08 -7.07 7.07
CA GLY A 180 -4.02 -5.86 7.89
C GLY A 180 -2.97 -4.88 7.40
N TYR A 181 -1.75 -5.37 7.15
CA TYR A 181 -0.68 -4.54 6.60
C TYR A 181 -0.97 -4.08 5.17
N GLY A 182 -1.51 -4.96 4.31
CA GLY A 182 -1.95 -4.61 2.96
C GLY A 182 -3.02 -3.51 2.94
N LEU A 183 -4.01 -3.61 3.82
CA LEU A 183 -5.05 -2.58 3.99
C LEU A 183 -4.48 -1.27 4.54
N LEU A 184 -3.56 -1.33 5.49
CA LEU A 184 -2.88 -0.15 6.03
C LEU A 184 -2.09 0.59 4.94
N LEU A 185 -1.34 -0.14 4.10
CA LEU A 185 -0.63 0.42 2.94
C LEU A 185 -1.62 1.02 1.94
N SER A 186 -2.65 0.27 1.57
CA SER A 186 -3.70 0.67 0.63
C SER A 186 -4.38 1.97 1.05
N LEU A 187 -4.77 2.07 2.32
CA LEU A 187 -5.44 3.25 2.86
C LEU A 187 -4.49 4.45 2.96
N SER A 188 -3.34 4.27 3.61
CA SER A 188 -2.43 5.38 3.93
C SER A 188 -1.79 5.97 2.68
N ILE A 189 -1.22 5.10 1.83
CA ILE A 189 -0.56 5.52 0.60
C ILE A 189 -1.59 5.94 -0.45
N GLY A 190 -2.74 5.26 -0.50
CA GLY A 190 -3.84 5.62 -1.40
C GLY A 190 -4.39 7.01 -1.12
N LEU A 191 -4.62 7.36 0.15
CA LEU A 191 -5.09 8.69 0.56
C LEU A 191 -4.05 9.77 0.23
N LEU A 192 -2.78 9.50 0.53
CA LEU A 192 -1.68 10.43 0.23
C LEU A 192 -1.56 10.67 -1.27
N LEU A 193 -1.57 9.60 -2.10
CA LEU A 193 -1.50 9.73 -3.55
C LEU A 193 -2.71 10.50 -4.10
N LEU A 194 -3.91 10.20 -3.62
CA LEU A 194 -5.13 10.89 -4.05
C LEU A 194 -5.10 12.38 -3.69
N ALA A 195 -4.61 12.73 -2.50
CA ALA A 195 -4.42 14.12 -2.09
C ALA A 195 -3.45 14.84 -3.03
N LEU A 196 -2.31 14.22 -3.35
CA LEU A 196 -1.33 14.80 -4.27
C LEU A 196 -1.86 14.96 -5.69
N VAL A 197 -2.54 13.95 -6.24
CA VAL A 197 -3.20 14.02 -7.56
C VAL A 197 -4.23 15.15 -7.60
N SER A 198 -4.96 15.36 -6.50
CA SER A 198 -6.01 16.38 -6.44
C SER A 198 -5.47 17.82 -6.46
N TRP A 199 -4.30 18.03 -5.85
CA TRP A 199 -3.66 19.34 -5.74
C TRP A 199 -2.68 19.65 -6.87
N MET A 200 -2.05 18.63 -7.45
CA MET A 200 -1.03 18.77 -8.49
C MET A 200 -1.60 18.33 -9.85
N PRO A 201 -2.13 19.26 -10.67
CA PRO A 201 -2.73 18.92 -11.96
C PRO A 201 -1.70 18.48 -13.01
N ARG A 202 -0.41 18.69 -12.75
CA ARG A 202 0.68 18.35 -13.67
C ARG A 202 1.40 17.07 -13.21
N PRO A 203 1.72 16.14 -14.14
CA PRO A 203 2.35 14.87 -13.78
C PRO A 203 3.77 15.03 -13.25
N VAL A 204 4.54 16.01 -13.75
CA VAL A 204 5.95 16.20 -13.36
C VAL A 204 6.09 16.62 -11.89
N PRO A 205 5.43 17.70 -11.40
CA PRO A 205 5.48 18.05 -9.97
C PRO A 205 4.99 16.95 -9.04
N LEU A 206 4.00 16.15 -9.48
CA LEU A 206 3.51 15.01 -8.71
C LEU A 206 4.61 13.97 -8.49
N VAL A 207 5.30 13.58 -9.56
CA VAL A 207 6.38 12.58 -9.47
C VAL A 207 7.56 13.11 -8.66
N ILE A 208 7.91 14.40 -8.81
CA ILE A 208 8.98 15.03 -8.01
C ILE A 208 8.64 15.00 -6.52
N LEU A 209 7.42 15.42 -6.15
CA LEU A 209 7.00 15.44 -4.75
C LEU A 209 6.90 14.02 -4.17
N TRP A 210 6.38 13.08 -4.94
CA TRP A 210 6.35 11.67 -4.56
C TRP A 210 7.75 11.09 -4.33
N GLY A 211 8.69 11.36 -5.25
CA GLY A 211 10.09 10.99 -5.07
C GLY A 211 10.74 11.68 -3.87
N GLY A 212 10.41 12.94 -3.62
CA GLY A 212 10.84 13.67 -2.42
C GLY A 212 10.37 13.00 -1.13
N LEU A 213 9.12 12.56 -1.07
CA LEU A 213 8.54 11.92 0.11
C LEU A 213 9.10 10.53 0.39
N PHE A 214 9.38 9.74 -0.64
CA PHE A 214 9.71 8.32 -0.48
C PHE A 214 11.13 7.92 -0.88
N VAL A 215 11.92 8.85 -1.41
CA VAL A 215 13.36 8.64 -1.68
C VAL A 215 14.17 9.61 -0.86
N PHE A 216 13.90 10.91 -0.98
CA PHE A 216 14.69 11.93 -0.31
C PHE A 216 14.50 11.91 1.22
N LEU A 217 13.26 11.88 1.71
CA LEU A 217 12.97 11.85 3.14
C LEU A 217 13.56 10.63 3.87
N PRO A 218 13.45 9.40 3.35
CA PRO A 218 14.11 8.23 3.94
C PRO A 218 15.64 8.37 4.00
N ILE A 219 16.28 8.85 2.93
CA ILE A 219 17.72 9.11 2.91
C ILE A 219 18.10 10.15 3.95
N LEU A 220 17.38 11.28 4.00
CA LEU A 220 17.61 12.34 4.96
C LEU A 220 17.43 11.85 6.40
N SER A 221 16.39 11.07 6.66
CA SER A 221 16.12 10.49 7.98
C SER A 221 17.24 9.55 8.43
N SER A 222 17.80 8.78 7.50
CA SER A 222 18.88 7.83 7.77
C SER A 222 20.17 8.58 8.10
N VAL A 223 20.50 9.61 7.32
CA VAL A 223 21.67 10.47 7.56
C VAL A 223 21.54 11.22 8.88
N LEU A 224 20.38 11.78 9.20
CA LEU A 224 20.12 12.44 10.48
C LEU A 224 20.21 11.46 11.66
N ALA A 225 19.67 10.26 11.51
CA ALA A 225 19.72 9.22 12.53
C ALA A 225 21.14 8.66 12.76
N GLU A 226 22.03 8.76 11.78
CA GLU A 226 23.43 8.36 11.91
C GLU A 226 24.29 9.50 12.51
N THR A 227 24.02 10.74 12.12
CA THR A 227 24.87 11.90 12.47
C THR A 227 24.49 12.62 13.76
N LEU A 228 23.20 12.72 14.08
CA LEU A 228 22.68 13.53 15.20
C LEU A 228 22.15 12.68 16.36
N ARG A 229 22.32 11.36 16.29
CA ARG A 229 21.86 10.47 17.36
C ARG A 229 22.88 10.45 18.50
N ASP A 230 22.37 10.46 19.73
CA ASP A 230 23.19 10.19 20.90
C ASP A 230 23.86 8.81 20.77
N SER A 231 25.14 8.72 21.13
CA SER A 231 25.92 7.47 20.99
C SER A 231 25.32 6.30 21.76
N GLU A 232 24.56 6.56 22.83
CA GLU A 232 23.93 5.55 23.69
C GLU A 232 22.64 4.94 23.11
N VAL A 233 21.97 5.63 22.19
CA VAL A 233 20.66 5.19 21.64
C VAL A 233 20.90 4.28 20.43
N ASN A 234 20.08 3.25 20.20
CA ASN A 234 20.19 2.43 19.00
C ASN A 234 19.76 3.19 17.73
N LEU A 235 20.27 2.81 16.55
CA LEU A 235 19.87 3.43 15.27
C LEU A 235 18.34 3.35 15.07
N GLU A 236 17.74 2.25 15.52
CA GLU A 236 16.32 1.96 15.34
C GLU A 236 15.40 2.77 16.28
N GLU A 237 15.93 3.29 17.39
CA GLU A 237 15.20 4.08 18.39
C GLU A 237 15.32 5.59 18.16
N SER A 238 16.11 6.00 17.17
CA SER A 238 16.29 7.40 16.84
C SER A 238 14.99 8.03 16.33
N SER A 239 14.52 9.09 17.01
CA SER A 239 13.31 9.82 16.64
C SER A 239 13.37 10.38 15.21
N TRP A 240 14.56 10.60 14.66
CA TRP A 240 14.77 11.05 13.28
C TRP A 240 14.24 10.05 12.24
N ARG A 241 14.14 8.77 12.58
CA ARG A 241 13.53 7.73 11.71
C ARG A 241 12.03 7.89 11.52
N LEU A 242 11.37 8.71 12.34
CA LEU A 242 9.95 9.04 12.17
C LEU A 242 9.69 9.92 10.94
N LEU A 243 10.72 10.56 10.37
CA LEU A 243 10.60 11.29 9.12
C LEU A 243 10.40 10.36 7.91
N ASP A 244 10.86 9.12 8.01
CA ASP A 244 10.64 8.10 7.00
C ASP A 244 9.24 7.50 7.14
N LEU A 245 8.32 8.01 6.32
CA LEU A 245 6.95 7.50 6.25
C LEU A 245 6.90 6.01 5.88
N TRP A 246 7.83 5.52 5.07
CA TRP A 246 7.90 4.12 4.69
C TRP A 246 8.28 3.24 5.89
N ASN A 247 9.28 3.68 6.66
CA ASN A 247 9.66 3.03 7.91
C ASN A 247 8.52 3.05 8.94
N ASN A 248 7.78 4.16 9.05
CA ASN A 248 6.61 4.22 9.94
C ASN A 248 5.53 3.21 9.55
N LEU A 249 5.21 3.10 8.25
CA LEU A 249 4.25 2.11 7.75
C LEU A 249 4.72 0.68 8.06
N TYR A 250 6.02 0.42 7.91
CA TYR A 250 6.63 -0.87 8.27
C TYR A 250 6.52 -1.16 9.78
N ILE A 251 6.81 -0.19 10.66
CA ILE A 251 6.71 -0.34 12.12
C ILE A 251 5.26 -0.61 12.56
N VAL A 252 4.28 0.10 11.98
CA VAL A 252 2.88 -0.17 12.32
C VAL A 252 2.43 -1.51 11.72
N GLY A 253 2.93 -1.86 10.54
CA GLY A 253 2.75 -3.14 9.89
C GLY A 253 3.23 -4.32 10.72
N SER A 254 4.41 -4.21 11.34
CA SER A 254 5.05 -5.28 12.11
C SER A 254 4.19 -5.76 13.27
N LYS A 255 3.42 -4.85 13.89
CA LYS A 255 2.52 -5.21 14.99
C LYS A 255 1.39 -6.14 14.54
N PHE A 256 0.92 -6.04 13.30
CA PHE A 256 -0.06 -7.00 12.78
C PHE A 256 0.52 -8.41 12.65
N PHE A 257 1.84 -8.54 12.52
CA PHE A 257 2.56 -9.81 12.53
C PHE A 257 3.03 -10.23 13.94
N GLY A 258 2.67 -9.49 15.00
CA GLY A 258 3.08 -9.75 16.38
C GLY A 258 4.52 -9.33 16.70
N VAL A 259 5.17 -8.56 15.83
CA VAL A 259 6.53 -8.06 16.03
C VAL A 259 6.48 -6.62 16.56
N GLU A 260 6.95 -6.41 17.78
CA GLU A 260 7.04 -5.09 18.38
C GLU A 260 8.39 -4.44 18.04
N LEU A 261 8.32 -3.32 17.33
CA LEU A 261 9.47 -2.48 16.98
C LEU A 261 9.46 -1.20 17.82
N PRO A 262 10.64 -0.62 18.12
CA PRO A 262 10.72 0.66 18.82
C PRO A 262 9.99 1.78 18.06
N LEU A 263 9.61 2.85 18.77
CA LEU A 263 8.91 4.03 18.21
C LEU A 263 7.50 3.79 17.65
N PHE A 264 6.87 2.65 17.97
CA PHE A 264 5.52 2.30 17.49
C PHE A 264 4.48 3.42 17.68
N TYR A 265 4.45 4.05 18.86
CA TYR A 265 3.52 5.15 19.14
C TYR A 265 3.78 6.38 18.27
N GLY A 266 5.05 6.72 18.04
CA GLY A 266 5.43 7.83 17.15
C GLY A 266 5.00 7.56 15.70
N ALA A 267 5.24 6.33 15.21
CA ALA A 267 4.86 5.93 13.86
C ALA A 267 3.34 6.03 13.62
N ILE A 268 2.51 5.61 14.59
CA ILE A 268 1.05 5.76 14.51
C ILE A 268 0.65 7.22 14.41
N ILE A 269 1.22 8.09 15.24
CA ILE A 269 0.88 9.51 15.25
C ILE A 269 1.22 10.14 13.90
N VAL A 270 2.38 9.82 13.33
CA VAL A 270 2.78 10.32 12.00
C VAL A 270 1.83 9.81 10.91
N ILE A 271 1.49 8.52 10.88
CA ILE A 271 0.56 7.98 9.88
C ILE A 271 -0.83 8.62 10.02
N PHE A 272 -1.34 8.73 11.24
CA PHE A 272 -2.65 9.32 11.49
C PHE A 272 -2.70 10.79 11.07
N THR A 273 -1.68 11.57 11.40
CA THR A 273 -1.58 12.99 10.99
C THR A 273 -1.48 13.13 9.47
N VAL A 274 -0.69 12.28 8.80
CA VAL A 274 -0.59 12.26 7.33
C VAL A 274 -1.92 11.89 6.68
N CYS A 275 -2.64 10.89 7.20
CA CYS A 275 -3.97 10.51 6.72
C CYS A 275 -4.98 11.63 6.92
N LEU A 276 -5.01 12.26 8.10
CA LEU A 276 -5.92 13.36 8.42
C LEU A 276 -5.64 14.59 7.57
N PHE A 277 -4.37 14.93 7.37
CA PHE A 277 -3.94 15.99 6.45
C PHE A 277 -4.37 15.69 5.01
N SER A 278 -4.17 14.45 4.54
CA SER A 278 -4.57 14.02 3.18
C SER A 278 -6.08 14.13 2.97
N ILE A 279 -6.88 13.67 3.94
CA ILE A 279 -8.35 13.79 3.91
C ILE A 279 -8.76 15.26 3.86
N THR A 280 -8.17 16.09 4.73
CA THR A 280 -8.47 17.52 4.82
C THR A 280 -8.11 18.23 3.50
N ALA A 281 -6.95 17.94 2.92
CA ALA A 281 -6.51 18.48 1.64
C ALA A 281 -7.49 18.11 0.50
N ILE A 282 -7.97 16.85 0.46
CA ILE A 282 -8.98 16.41 -0.51
C ILE A 282 -10.27 17.21 -0.32
N PHE A 283 -10.80 17.31 0.91
CA PHE A 283 -12.04 18.05 1.19
C PHE A 283 -11.97 19.52 0.81
N PHE A 284 -10.87 20.21 1.14
CA PHE A 284 -10.67 21.61 0.77
C PHE A 284 -10.68 21.80 -0.75
N ARG A 285 -9.99 20.93 -1.47
CA ARG A 285 -9.96 20.97 -2.94
C ARG A 285 -11.34 20.75 -3.54
N LEU A 286 -12.10 19.78 -3.02
CA LEU A 286 -13.46 19.52 -3.48
C LEU A 286 -14.39 20.72 -3.27
N ARG A 287 -14.31 21.39 -2.10
CA ARG A 287 -15.11 22.61 -1.83
C ARG A 287 -14.73 23.77 -2.73
N TYR A 288 -13.42 23.97 -2.94
CA TYR A 288 -12.95 25.03 -3.83
C TYR A 288 -13.51 24.89 -5.24
N LEU A 289 -13.53 23.66 -5.77
CA LEU A 289 -14.05 23.39 -7.11
C LEU A 289 -15.58 23.58 -7.20
N GLN A 290 -16.33 23.35 -6.13
CA GLN A 290 -17.78 23.61 -6.08
C GLN A 290 -18.13 25.11 -6.10
N HIS A 291 -17.23 25.97 -5.62
CA HIS A 291 -17.45 27.42 -5.62
C HIS A 291 -17.13 28.10 -6.96
N GLN A 292 -16.39 27.42 -7.85
CA GLN A 292 -16.03 27.95 -9.17
C GLN A 292 -16.99 27.55 -10.30
N SER A 293 -17.92 26.63 -10.04
CA SER A 293 -18.96 26.17 -10.97
C SER A 293 -20.27 26.92 -10.77
#